data_AF-A0A7K4HL45-F1
#
_entry.id   AF-A0A7K4HL45-F1
#
_cell.length_a   1.000
_cell.length_b   1.000
_cell.length_c   1.000
_cell.angle_alpha   90.00
_cell.angle_beta   90.00
_cell.angle_gamma   90.00
#
_symmetry.space_group_name_H-M   'P 1'
#
loop_
_entity.id
_entity.type
_entity.pdbx_description
1 polymer ?
#
loop_
_entity_poly.entity_id
_entity_poly.type
_entity_poly.pdbx_seq_one_letter_code
_entity_poly.pdbx_strand_id
1 'polypeptide(L)'
;MENRIIPYKMLLKALSSTQELVERILPENGIPSLRIGLKYIKSVIENIIKKAGEGLPIIGYHFALPAEYLSCFDCVPICIEGTSYFLATLLLGGVEKYYDLIGNWGHPFHTCTSQKGTMGMTLEDLFRFDAIITPSAPCDSTCGSYGYFKYAKKFPTVIADTPFLNEEKSQLYYAEEIKRSLLDLGKIINQEPDFEKLRYHIEIENQVLKKKTEIFELIKSTPSPIENMFNPVSAGATIFISGTQENLSFYDEMLRTIKKRFREKSHHGGEEHIRTIWPYMLTFFDISFCEWLDRELGLSILMDIFNYNFFEPINTK
;
A
#
# COMPACT_ATOMS: atom_id res chain seq x y z
N MET A 1 5.48 -26.88 5.37
CA MET A 1 4.56 -25.74 5.62
C MET A 1 5.09 -24.41 5.07
N GLU A 2 6.21 -24.36 4.35
CA GLU A 2 7.08 -23.18 4.30
C GLU A 2 6.85 -22.16 3.17
N ASN A 3 5.85 -22.35 2.30
CA ASN A 3 5.73 -21.56 1.07
C ASN A 3 4.28 -21.11 0.75
N ARG A 4 3.62 -20.44 1.70
CA ARG A 4 2.25 -19.92 1.50
C ARG A 4 2.18 -18.48 0.94
N ILE A 5 3.31 -17.77 0.93
CA ILE A 5 3.43 -16.36 0.51
C ILE A 5 4.69 -16.13 -0.32
N ILE A 6 4.92 -16.97 -1.33
CA ILE A 6 6.10 -16.87 -2.22
C ILE A 6 6.27 -15.46 -2.82
N PRO A 7 5.21 -14.74 -3.23
CA PRO A 7 5.35 -13.41 -3.81
C PRO A 7 5.91 -12.38 -2.82
N TYR A 8 5.69 -12.52 -1.51
CA TYR A 8 6.33 -11.65 -0.51
C TYR A 8 7.82 -11.95 -0.37
N LYS A 9 8.25 -13.22 -0.51
CA LYS A 9 9.68 -13.55 -0.59
C LYS A 9 10.33 -12.97 -1.85
N MET A 10 9.61 -12.97 -2.98
CA MET A 10 10.04 -12.28 -4.21
C MET A 10 10.17 -10.78 -3.99
N LEU A 11 9.18 -10.17 -3.33
CA LEU A 11 9.18 -8.75 -3.00
C LEU A 11 10.35 -8.39 -2.10
N LEU A 12 10.60 -9.15 -1.03
CA LEU A 12 11.76 -8.93 -0.14
C LEU A 12 13.09 -8.97 -0.92
N LYS A 13 13.25 -9.95 -1.81
CA LYS A 13 14.45 -10.06 -2.65
C LYS A 13 14.60 -8.83 -3.55
N ALA A 14 13.51 -8.42 -4.22
CA ALA A 14 13.53 -7.26 -5.12
C ALA A 14 13.81 -5.96 -4.37
N LEU A 15 13.19 -5.74 -3.20
CA LEU A 15 13.45 -4.61 -2.31
C LEU A 15 14.92 -4.60 -1.85
N SER A 16 15.47 -5.76 -1.46
CA SER A 16 16.86 -5.87 -0.99
C SER A 16 17.86 -5.56 -2.10
N SER A 17 17.65 -6.09 -3.31
CA SER A 17 18.49 -5.78 -4.47
C SER A 17 18.39 -4.31 -4.87
N THR A 18 17.18 -3.74 -4.86
CA THR A 18 16.98 -2.31 -5.16
C THR A 18 17.67 -1.43 -4.11
N GLN A 19 17.56 -1.78 -2.82
CA GLN A 19 18.25 -1.07 -1.75
C GLN A 19 19.77 -1.10 -1.92
N GLU A 20 20.36 -2.27 -2.22
CA GLU A 20 21.80 -2.41 -2.45
C GLU A 20 22.28 -1.54 -3.63
N LEU A 21 21.51 -1.49 -4.72
CA LEU A 21 21.81 -0.63 -5.88
C LEU A 21 21.72 0.84 -5.51
N VAL A 22 20.65 1.27 -4.82
CA VAL A 22 20.47 2.65 -4.37
C VAL A 22 21.59 3.07 -3.41
N GLU A 23 22.02 2.19 -2.52
CA GLU A 23 23.08 2.48 -1.54
C GLU A 23 24.46 2.58 -2.18
N ARG A 24 24.75 1.79 -3.21
CA ARG A 24 26.08 1.76 -3.85
C ARG A 24 26.24 2.68 -5.05
N ILE A 25 25.18 2.94 -5.79
CA ILE A 25 25.24 3.66 -7.08
C ILE A 25 24.77 5.11 -6.92
N LEU A 26 23.66 5.33 -6.22
CA LEU A 26 23.08 6.66 -6.13
C LEU A 26 23.80 7.53 -5.09
N PRO A 27 23.95 8.84 -5.35
CA PRO A 27 24.42 9.78 -4.34
C PRO A 27 23.57 9.70 -3.06
N GLU A 28 24.17 10.04 -1.92
CA GLU A 28 23.51 9.95 -0.61
C GLU A 28 22.19 10.73 -0.56
N ASN A 29 22.18 11.94 -1.16
CA ASN A 29 21.01 12.81 -1.29
C ASN A 29 20.29 12.67 -2.64
N GLY A 30 20.59 11.62 -3.40
CA GLY A 30 20.20 11.46 -4.80
C GLY A 30 18.70 11.24 -5.01
N ILE A 31 18.07 10.35 -4.21
CA ILE A 31 16.61 10.08 -4.18
C ILE A 31 16.21 9.66 -2.75
N PRO A 32 16.13 10.59 -1.78
CA PRO A 32 15.82 10.31 -0.38
C PRO A 32 14.57 9.46 -0.14
N SER A 33 13.46 9.74 -0.83
CA SER A 33 12.19 9.03 -0.66
C SER A 33 12.35 7.53 -0.91
N LEU A 34 12.99 7.16 -2.03
CA LEU A 34 13.26 5.76 -2.35
C LEU A 34 14.15 5.10 -1.29
N ARG A 35 15.23 5.75 -0.87
CA ARG A 35 16.15 5.20 0.15
C ARG A 35 15.44 4.97 1.50
N ILE A 36 14.72 5.97 1.98
CA ILE A 36 13.99 5.93 3.26
C ILE A 36 12.85 4.90 3.18
N GLY A 37 12.10 4.91 2.08
CA GLY A 37 11.00 3.96 1.84
C GLY A 37 11.46 2.51 1.80
N LEU A 38 12.50 2.20 1.03
CA LEU A 38 13.05 0.84 0.92
C LEU A 38 13.48 0.30 2.29
N LYS A 39 14.15 1.11 3.11
CA LYS A 39 14.57 0.76 4.48
C LYS A 39 13.39 0.30 5.33
N TYR A 40 12.34 1.11 5.42
CA TYR A 40 11.21 0.84 6.31
C TYR A 40 10.25 -0.23 5.77
N ILE A 41 9.94 -0.20 4.47
CA ILE A 41 9.09 -1.22 3.84
C ILE A 41 9.75 -2.59 3.94
N LYS A 42 11.05 -2.70 3.66
CA LYS A 42 11.78 -3.96 3.77
C LYS A 42 11.70 -4.54 5.19
N SER A 43 11.93 -3.72 6.22
CA SER A 43 11.86 -4.15 7.63
C SER A 43 10.52 -4.81 7.96
N VAL A 44 9.41 -4.20 7.54
CA VAL A 44 8.07 -4.75 7.79
C VAL A 44 7.81 -6.00 6.97
N ILE A 45 8.25 -6.06 5.70
CA ILE A 45 8.12 -7.25 4.86
C ILE A 45 8.92 -8.44 5.43
N GLU A 46 10.13 -8.21 5.98
CA GLU A 46 10.91 -9.24 6.68
C GLU A 46 10.14 -9.80 7.89
N ASN A 47 9.54 -8.92 8.69
CA ASN A 47 8.73 -9.32 9.83
C ASN A 47 7.46 -10.10 9.40
N ILE A 48 6.80 -9.69 8.31
CA ILE A 48 5.65 -10.40 7.73
C ILE A 48 6.04 -11.83 7.31
N ILE A 49 7.19 -12.00 6.65
CA ILE A 49 7.68 -13.32 6.24
C ILE A 49 8.02 -14.18 7.46
N LYS A 50 8.64 -13.60 8.49
CA LYS A 50 8.94 -14.28 9.75
C LYS A 50 7.66 -14.79 10.41
N LYS A 51 6.65 -13.93 10.59
CA LYS A 51 5.33 -14.28 11.15
C LYS A 51 4.64 -15.40 10.38
N ALA A 52 4.75 -15.40 9.05
CA ALA A 52 4.24 -16.50 8.23
C ALA A 52 4.99 -17.82 8.47
N GLY A 53 6.31 -17.76 8.71
CA GLY A 53 7.12 -18.92 9.10
C GLY A 53 6.79 -19.48 10.49
N GLU A 54 6.32 -18.63 11.40
CA GLU A 54 5.82 -19.00 12.72
C GLU A 54 4.42 -19.67 12.67
N GLY A 55 3.78 -19.69 11.49
CA GLY A 55 2.49 -20.34 11.28
C GLY A 55 1.28 -19.49 11.62
N LEU A 56 1.44 -18.17 11.76
CA LEU A 56 0.30 -17.26 11.96
C LEU A 56 -0.65 -17.27 10.74
N PRO A 57 -1.96 -17.05 10.94
CA PRO A 57 -2.94 -17.02 9.86
C PRO A 57 -2.60 -15.98 8.79
N ILE A 58 -2.68 -16.36 7.51
CA ILE A 58 -2.42 -15.48 6.37
C ILE A 58 -3.74 -14.89 5.87
N ILE A 59 -3.88 -13.58 6.00
CA ILE A 59 -5.10 -12.84 5.68
C ILE A 59 -4.86 -11.97 4.45
N GLY A 60 -5.57 -12.28 3.37
CA GLY A 60 -5.63 -11.41 2.20
C GLY A 60 -6.56 -10.23 2.48
N TYR A 61 -6.11 -9.01 2.20
CA TYR A 61 -6.96 -7.82 2.31
C TYR A 61 -6.89 -6.95 1.06
N HIS A 62 -7.97 -6.21 0.84
CA HIS A 62 -8.11 -5.24 -0.24
C HIS A 62 -7.44 -3.91 0.13
N PHE A 63 -6.76 -3.23 -0.79
CA PHE A 63 -6.04 -1.98 -0.51
C PHE A 63 -6.89 -0.86 0.13
N ALA A 64 -8.19 -0.80 -0.19
CA ALA A 64 -9.12 0.19 0.37
C ALA A 64 -9.62 -0.16 1.80
N LEU A 65 -9.22 -1.31 2.35
CA LEU A 65 -9.33 -1.61 3.77
C LEU A 65 -7.92 -1.46 4.37
N PRO A 66 -7.64 -0.37 5.10
CA PRO A 66 -6.29 -0.11 5.62
C PRO A 66 -5.76 -1.27 6.48
N ALA A 67 -4.46 -1.57 6.34
CA ALA A 67 -3.83 -2.75 6.95
C ALA A 67 -3.91 -2.74 8.48
N GLU A 68 -3.93 -1.55 9.08
CA GLU A 68 -4.00 -1.36 10.53
C GLU A 68 -5.28 -1.94 11.15
N TYR A 69 -6.38 -2.08 10.39
CA TYR A 69 -7.59 -2.75 10.88
C TYR A 69 -7.36 -4.22 11.24
N LEU A 70 -6.37 -4.87 10.62
CA LEU A 70 -6.00 -6.26 10.94
C LEU A 70 -5.06 -6.36 12.14
N SER A 71 -4.61 -5.23 12.70
CA SER A 71 -3.70 -5.22 13.86
C SER A 71 -4.34 -5.76 15.14
N CYS A 72 -5.67 -5.80 15.23
CA CYS A 72 -6.41 -6.45 16.31
C CYS A 72 -6.23 -7.97 16.36
N PHE A 73 -5.58 -8.57 15.37
CA PHE A 73 -5.28 -10.00 15.31
C PHE A 73 -3.76 -10.25 15.31
N ASP A 74 -3.38 -11.46 15.70
CA ASP A 74 -2.05 -12.00 15.44
C ASP A 74 -2.08 -12.78 14.12
N CYS A 75 -1.89 -12.04 13.03
CA CYS A 75 -1.98 -12.56 11.67
C CYS A 75 -0.90 -11.98 10.75
N VAL A 76 -0.85 -12.50 9.53
CA VAL A 76 0.01 -12.05 8.43
C VAL A 76 -0.87 -11.32 7.41
N PRO A 77 -0.89 -9.98 7.39
CA PRO A 77 -1.68 -9.23 6.44
C PRO A 77 -0.99 -9.18 5.07
N ILE A 78 -1.75 -9.51 4.01
CA ILE A 78 -1.28 -9.51 2.63
C ILE A 78 -2.19 -8.64 1.77
N CYS A 79 -1.68 -7.52 1.26
CA CYS A 79 -2.44 -6.68 0.35
C CYS A 79 -2.52 -7.33 -1.03
N ILE A 80 -3.73 -7.66 -1.48
CA ILE A 80 -3.94 -8.35 -2.75
C ILE A 80 -3.50 -7.47 -3.92
N GLU A 81 -3.99 -6.24 -4.01
CA GLU A 81 -3.63 -5.33 -5.10
C GLU A 81 -2.18 -4.85 -5.00
N GLY A 82 -1.75 -4.52 -3.78
CA GLY A 82 -0.41 -4.01 -3.50
C GLY A 82 0.66 -4.97 -4.02
N THR A 83 0.52 -6.27 -3.77
CA THR A 83 1.55 -7.24 -4.17
C THR A 83 1.84 -7.22 -5.68
N SER A 84 0.80 -7.30 -6.50
CA SER A 84 0.91 -7.27 -7.96
C SER A 84 1.55 -5.97 -8.42
N TYR A 85 1.09 -4.85 -7.85
CA TYR A 85 1.58 -3.53 -8.18
C TYR A 85 3.10 -3.41 -7.92
N PHE A 86 3.58 -3.71 -6.71
CA PHE A 86 5.00 -3.55 -6.39
C PHE A 86 5.92 -4.56 -7.08
N LEU A 87 5.45 -5.78 -7.32
CA LEU A 87 6.21 -6.74 -8.10
C LEU A 87 6.33 -6.30 -9.56
N ALA A 88 5.29 -5.68 -10.15
CA ALA A 88 5.38 -5.09 -11.48
C ALA A 88 6.47 -4.02 -11.57
N THR A 89 6.58 -3.18 -10.53
CA THR A 89 7.59 -2.11 -10.44
C THR A 89 9.00 -2.64 -10.25
N LEU A 90 9.18 -3.64 -9.37
CA LEU A 90 10.50 -4.03 -8.87
C LEU A 90 11.12 -5.23 -9.60
N LEU A 91 10.33 -6.00 -10.34
CA LEU A 91 10.84 -7.10 -11.14
C LEU A 91 11.06 -6.67 -12.59
N LEU A 92 12.24 -6.98 -13.13
CA LEU A 92 12.57 -6.68 -14.53
C LEU A 92 11.58 -7.27 -15.54
N GLY A 93 11.06 -8.47 -15.26
CA GLY A 93 10.04 -9.14 -16.08
C GLY A 93 8.62 -8.95 -15.59
N GLY A 94 8.40 -8.00 -14.68
CA GLY A 94 7.10 -7.67 -14.09
C GLY A 94 6.30 -8.86 -13.57
N VAL A 95 4.99 -8.81 -13.80
CA VAL A 95 3.99 -9.81 -13.35
C VAL A 95 3.02 -10.21 -14.47
N GLU A 96 3.32 -9.85 -15.71
CA GLU A 96 2.49 -10.01 -16.91
C GLU A 96 2.10 -11.47 -17.12
N LYS A 97 3.02 -12.41 -16.87
CA LYS A 97 2.74 -13.84 -16.96
C LYS A 97 1.55 -14.27 -16.08
N TYR A 98 1.34 -13.63 -14.94
CA TYR A 98 0.21 -13.92 -14.05
C TYR A 98 -1.08 -13.28 -14.55
N TYR A 99 -1.00 -12.15 -15.26
CA TYR A 99 -2.13 -11.56 -15.97
C TYR A 99 -2.59 -12.48 -17.11
N ASP A 100 -1.65 -13.03 -17.87
CA ASP A 100 -1.95 -13.99 -18.94
C ASP A 100 -2.58 -15.26 -18.39
N LEU A 101 -2.06 -15.76 -17.27
CA LEU A 101 -2.60 -16.97 -16.64
C LEU A 101 -4.06 -16.80 -16.19
N ILE A 102 -4.38 -15.72 -15.47
CA ILE A 102 -5.76 -15.48 -15.03
C ILE A 102 -6.69 -15.13 -16.20
N GLY A 103 -6.17 -14.49 -17.24
CA GLY A 103 -6.89 -14.26 -18.50
C GLY A 103 -7.24 -15.56 -19.22
N ASN A 104 -6.26 -16.47 -19.35
CA ASN A 104 -6.45 -17.80 -19.95
C ASN A 104 -7.40 -18.69 -19.14
N TRP A 105 -7.42 -18.52 -17.82
CA TRP A 105 -8.40 -19.20 -16.96
C TRP A 105 -9.85 -18.74 -17.24
N GLY A 106 -10.03 -17.56 -17.83
CA GLY A 106 -11.33 -17.02 -18.24
C GLY A 106 -11.78 -15.77 -17.49
N HIS A 107 -10.90 -15.16 -16.66
CA HIS A 107 -11.24 -13.91 -15.99
C HIS A 107 -11.29 -12.74 -16.99
N PRO A 108 -12.26 -11.82 -16.90
CA PRO A 108 -12.42 -10.79 -17.92
C PRO A 108 -11.21 -9.85 -18.01
N PHE A 109 -10.74 -9.61 -19.24
CA PHE A 109 -9.55 -8.80 -19.51
C PHE A 109 -9.68 -7.34 -19.05
N HIS A 110 -10.90 -6.79 -19.03
CA HIS A 110 -11.20 -5.39 -18.70
C HIS A 110 -11.30 -5.10 -17.20
N THR A 111 -10.99 -6.07 -16.33
CA THR A 111 -10.89 -5.87 -14.88
C THR A 111 -9.49 -5.38 -14.48
N CYS A 112 -9.37 -4.83 -13.27
CA CYS A 112 -8.14 -4.25 -12.74
C CYS A 112 -6.93 -5.22 -12.78
N THR A 113 -5.79 -4.75 -13.30
CA THR A 113 -4.55 -5.54 -13.37
C THR A 113 -3.93 -5.83 -12.00
N SER A 114 -4.08 -4.94 -11.02
CA SER A 114 -3.54 -5.17 -9.67
C SER A 114 -4.15 -6.42 -9.02
N GLN A 115 -5.47 -6.57 -9.09
CA GLN A 115 -6.18 -7.76 -8.60
C GLN A 115 -5.80 -9.02 -9.41
N LYS A 116 -5.82 -8.91 -10.74
CA LYS A 116 -5.48 -10.01 -11.65
C LYS A 116 -4.10 -10.62 -11.40
N GLY A 117 -3.08 -9.81 -11.07
CA GLY A 117 -1.74 -10.35 -10.81
C GLY A 117 -1.72 -11.29 -9.63
N THR A 118 -2.32 -10.89 -8.51
CA THR A 118 -2.42 -11.77 -7.33
C THR A 118 -3.34 -12.95 -7.60
N MET A 119 -4.44 -12.78 -8.33
CA MET A 119 -5.29 -13.90 -8.74
C MET A 119 -4.52 -14.95 -9.55
N GLY A 120 -3.73 -14.51 -10.52
CA GLY A 120 -2.86 -15.37 -11.33
C GLY A 120 -1.76 -16.04 -10.49
N MET A 121 -1.09 -15.32 -9.60
CA MET A 121 -0.15 -15.91 -8.63
C MET A 121 -0.83 -16.98 -7.75
N THR A 122 -2.11 -16.79 -7.43
CA THR A 122 -2.88 -17.76 -6.65
C THR A 122 -3.29 -18.99 -7.49
N LEU A 123 -3.43 -18.87 -8.82
CA LEU A 123 -3.65 -20.05 -9.68
C LEU A 123 -2.45 -21.00 -9.64
N GLU A 124 -1.23 -20.47 -9.57
CA GLU A 124 0.03 -21.21 -9.41
C GLU A 124 0.34 -21.61 -7.95
N ASP A 125 -0.63 -21.44 -7.04
CA ASP A 125 -0.49 -21.74 -5.61
C ASP A 125 0.69 -21.02 -4.91
N LEU A 126 1.13 -19.88 -5.45
CA LEU A 126 2.15 -19.03 -4.82
C LEU A 126 1.62 -18.34 -3.56
N PHE A 127 0.31 -18.16 -3.50
CA PHE A 127 -0.43 -17.69 -2.34
C PHE A 127 -1.42 -18.74 -1.84
N ARG A 128 -1.49 -18.88 -0.51
CA ARG A 128 -2.54 -19.63 0.18
C ARG A 128 -3.02 -18.89 1.41
N PHE A 129 -4.21 -18.32 1.33
CA PHE A 129 -4.86 -17.57 2.39
C PHE A 129 -5.65 -18.48 3.34
N ASP A 130 -5.68 -18.14 4.62
CA ASP A 130 -6.61 -18.73 5.60
C ASP A 130 -7.98 -18.05 5.54
N ALA A 131 -7.99 -16.74 5.27
CA ALA A 131 -9.19 -15.97 4.97
C ALA A 131 -8.84 -14.73 4.13
N ILE A 132 -9.87 -14.15 3.53
CA ILE A 132 -9.80 -12.87 2.84
C ILE A 132 -10.84 -11.93 3.44
N ILE A 133 -10.49 -10.67 3.60
CA ILE A 133 -11.41 -9.60 3.99
C ILE A 133 -11.36 -8.49 2.94
N THR A 134 -12.52 -7.99 2.51
CA THR A 134 -12.61 -6.96 1.47
C THR A 134 -13.80 -6.04 1.70
N PRO A 135 -13.71 -4.74 1.38
CA PRO A 135 -14.90 -3.94 1.17
C PRO A 135 -15.62 -4.36 -0.12
N SER A 136 -16.90 -3.96 -0.28
CA SER A 136 -17.65 -4.10 -1.54
C SER A 136 -17.35 -2.98 -2.55
N ALA A 137 -16.67 -1.91 -2.14
CA ALA A 137 -16.21 -0.81 -2.98
C ALA A 137 -14.67 -0.61 -2.80
N PRO A 138 -13.97 0.24 -3.58
CA PRO A 138 -14.45 1.43 -4.28
C PRO A 138 -14.88 1.21 -5.74
N CYS A 139 -14.71 0.02 -6.31
CA CYS A 139 -14.94 -0.19 -7.74
C CYS A 139 -15.58 -1.54 -8.06
N ASP A 140 -16.25 -1.62 -9.22
CA ASP A 140 -16.89 -2.85 -9.71
C ASP A 140 -15.89 -3.99 -9.96
N SER A 141 -14.62 -3.68 -10.19
CA SER A 141 -13.57 -4.70 -10.28
C SER A 141 -13.43 -5.47 -8.96
N THR A 142 -13.62 -4.82 -7.80
CA THR A 142 -13.62 -5.49 -6.49
C THR A 142 -14.72 -6.54 -6.42
N CYS A 143 -15.95 -6.17 -6.77
CA CYS A 143 -17.09 -7.09 -6.85
C CYS A 143 -16.85 -8.24 -7.84
N GLY A 144 -16.30 -7.94 -9.01
CA GLY A 144 -16.04 -8.92 -10.07
C GLY A 144 -14.87 -9.86 -9.76
N SER A 145 -13.85 -9.41 -9.04
CA SER A 145 -12.61 -10.16 -8.82
C SER A 145 -12.62 -10.95 -7.51
N TYR A 146 -13.19 -10.45 -6.41
CA TYR A 146 -13.07 -11.14 -5.12
C TYR A 146 -13.89 -12.42 -5.02
N GLY A 147 -14.94 -12.54 -5.85
CA GLY A 147 -15.69 -13.79 -6.02
C GLY A 147 -14.79 -14.96 -6.47
N TYR A 148 -13.73 -14.71 -7.24
CA TYR A 148 -12.77 -15.75 -7.66
C TYR A 148 -12.16 -16.46 -6.45
N PHE A 149 -11.70 -15.72 -5.43
CA PHE A 149 -11.05 -16.34 -4.27
C PHE A 149 -12.02 -17.22 -3.48
N LYS A 150 -13.27 -16.78 -3.31
CA LYS A 150 -14.32 -17.55 -2.63
C LYS A 150 -14.77 -18.77 -3.43
N TYR A 151 -15.12 -18.58 -4.69
CA TYR A 151 -15.80 -19.62 -5.47
C TYR A 151 -14.84 -20.55 -6.21
N ALA A 152 -13.74 -20.04 -6.76
CA ALA A 152 -12.75 -20.85 -7.48
C ALA A 152 -11.69 -21.43 -6.53
N LYS A 153 -11.09 -20.61 -5.65
CA LYS A 153 -10.02 -21.05 -4.74
C LYS A 153 -10.50 -21.49 -3.36
N LYS A 154 -11.80 -21.34 -3.06
CA LYS A 154 -12.45 -21.81 -1.81
C LYS A 154 -11.88 -21.20 -0.54
N PHE A 155 -11.31 -20.00 -0.61
CA PHE A 155 -10.89 -19.28 0.59
C PHE A 155 -12.09 -18.65 1.29
N PRO A 156 -12.24 -18.78 2.61
CA PRO A 156 -13.20 -18.00 3.38
C PRO A 156 -13.04 -16.52 3.05
N THR A 157 -14.12 -15.85 2.65
CA THR A 157 -14.09 -14.45 2.22
C THR A 157 -15.17 -13.68 2.95
N VAL A 158 -14.75 -12.68 3.73
CA VAL A 158 -15.59 -11.76 4.48
C VAL A 158 -15.68 -10.45 3.68
N ILE A 159 -16.90 -9.98 3.45
CA ILE A 159 -17.15 -8.73 2.75
C ILE A 159 -17.71 -7.72 3.76
N ALA A 160 -17.10 -6.54 3.85
CA ALA A 160 -17.64 -5.37 4.53
C ALA A 160 -18.40 -4.53 3.50
N ASP A 161 -19.72 -4.41 3.63
CA ASP A 161 -20.49 -3.70 2.62
C ASP A 161 -20.28 -2.18 2.74
N THR A 162 -19.67 -1.60 1.71
CA THR A 162 -19.37 -0.18 1.65
C THR A 162 -20.56 0.59 1.07
N PRO A 163 -21.13 1.55 1.81
CA PRO A 163 -22.26 2.34 1.32
C PRO A 163 -21.82 3.27 0.19
N PHE A 164 -22.74 3.54 -0.73
CA PHE A 164 -22.51 4.45 -1.87
C PHE A 164 -22.52 5.93 -1.46
N LEU A 165 -23.39 6.32 -0.54
CA LEU A 165 -23.57 7.72 -0.13
C LEU A 165 -22.60 8.10 1.00
N ASN A 166 -22.04 9.30 0.95
CA ASN A 166 -21.25 9.88 2.04
C ASN A 166 -22.14 10.75 2.96
N GLU A 167 -22.91 10.11 3.82
CA GLU A 167 -23.80 10.74 4.81
C GLU A 167 -23.59 10.10 6.19
N GLU A 168 -23.98 10.77 7.27
CA GLU A 168 -23.80 10.28 8.65
C GLU A 168 -24.35 8.85 8.85
N LYS A 169 -25.55 8.57 8.33
CA LYS A 169 -26.15 7.22 8.39
C LYS A 169 -25.28 6.16 7.71
N SER A 170 -24.65 6.52 6.59
CA SER A 170 -23.77 5.62 5.84
C SER A 170 -22.47 5.38 6.60
N GLN A 171 -21.92 6.41 7.23
CA GLN A 171 -20.72 6.29 8.06
C GLN A 171 -20.96 5.37 9.26
N LEU A 172 -22.08 5.54 9.96
CA LEU A 172 -22.48 4.65 11.06
C LEU A 172 -22.71 3.21 10.58
N TYR A 173 -23.40 3.04 9.46
CA TYR A 173 -23.59 1.73 8.84
C TYR A 173 -22.26 1.06 8.52
N TYR A 174 -21.34 1.78 7.87
CA TYR A 174 -20.06 1.21 7.48
C TYR A 174 -19.17 0.89 8.68
N ALA A 175 -19.23 1.69 9.75
CA ALA A 175 -18.56 1.38 11.01
C ALA A 175 -19.03 0.04 11.60
N GLU A 176 -20.34 -0.22 11.60
CA GLU A 176 -20.89 -1.52 12.02
C GLU A 176 -20.50 -2.65 11.06
N GLU A 177 -20.44 -2.40 9.75
CA GLU A 177 -19.99 -3.38 8.76
C GLU A 177 -18.50 -3.75 8.92
N ILE A 178 -17.63 -2.77 9.19
CA ILE A 178 -16.22 -3.01 9.52
C ILE A 178 -16.13 -3.86 10.79
N LYS A 179 -16.82 -3.47 11.86
CA LYS A 179 -16.82 -4.21 13.13
C LYS A 179 -17.32 -5.65 12.97
N ARG A 180 -18.46 -5.85 12.28
CA ARG A 180 -19.00 -7.17 11.95
C ARG A 180 -17.98 -7.99 11.17
N SER A 181 -17.36 -7.40 10.15
CA SER A 181 -16.39 -8.10 9.30
C SER A 181 -15.14 -8.53 10.06
N LEU A 182 -14.65 -7.71 11.00
CA LEU A 182 -13.55 -8.11 11.89
C LEU A 182 -13.98 -9.26 12.81
N LEU A 183 -15.17 -9.20 13.43
CA LEU A 183 -15.68 -10.30 14.27
C LEU A 183 -15.86 -11.60 13.48
N ASP A 184 -16.37 -11.53 12.25
CA ASP A 184 -16.55 -12.71 11.38
C ASP A 184 -15.22 -13.27 10.91
N LEU A 185 -14.23 -12.41 10.61
CA LEU A 185 -12.86 -12.83 10.33
C LEU A 185 -12.25 -13.55 11.54
N GLY A 186 -12.42 -12.99 12.74
CA GLY A 186 -11.96 -13.55 14.00
C GLY A 186 -12.48 -14.98 14.23
N LYS A 187 -13.76 -15.22 13.98
CA LYS A 187 -14.35 -16.58 14.04
C LYS A 187 -13.68 -17.56 13.07
N ILE A 188 -13.32 -17.11 11.87
CA ILE A 188 -12.67 -17.97 10.86
C ILE A 188 -11.27 -18.38 11.29
N ILE A 189 -10.51 -17.45 11.88
CA ILE A 189 -9.12 -17.69 12.32
C ILE A 189 -9.00 -18.08 13.80
N ASN A 190 -10.13 -18.25 14.49
CA ASN A 190 -10.23 -18.58 15.91
C ASN A 190 -9.47 -17.59 16.82
N GLN A 191 -9.69 -16.30 16.60
CA GLN A 191 -9.19 -15.20 17.43
C GLN A 191 -10.31 -14.19 17.71
N GLU A 192 -10.37 -13.65 18.92
CA GLU A 192 -11.21 -12.49 19.22
C GLU A 192 -10.44 -11.21 18.88
N PRO A 193 -11.07 -10.19 18.25
CA PRO A 193 -10.38 -8.94 17.92
C PRO A 193 -10.00 -8.16 19.18
N ASP A 194 -8.72 -7.83 19.31
CA ASP A 194 -8.22 -6.90 20.33
C ASP A 194 -8.37 -5.45 19.84
N PHE A 195 -9.45 -4.79 20.25
CA PHE A 195 -9.70 -3.40 19.88
C PHE A 195 -8.79 -2.39 20.59
N GLU A 196 -8.16 -2.74 21.72
CA GLU A 196 -7.16 -1.87 22.35
C GLU A 196 -5.86 -1.86 21.54
N LYS A 197 -5.45 -3.02 21.03
CA LYS A 197 -4.34 -3.13 20.07
C LYS A 197 -4.65 -2.32 18.80
N LEU A 198 -5.86 -2.44 18.25
CA LEU A 198 -6.27 -1.62 17.10
C LEU A 198 -6.20 -0.12 17.41
N ARG A 199 -6.71 0.30 18.58
CA ARG A 199 -6.67 1.70 19.04
C ARG A 199 -5.24 2.24 19.01
N TYR A 200 -4.28 1.49 19.54
CA TYR A 200 -2.85 1.86 19.52
C TYR A 200 -2.32 2.10 18.08
N HIS A 201 -2.62 1.19 17.15
CA HIS A 201 -2.19 1.33 15.76
C HIS A 201 -2.88 2.50 15.03
N ILE A 202 -4.14 2.80 15.35
CA ILE A 202 -4.84 4.00 14.86
C ILE A 202 -4.20 5.27 15.42
N GLU A 203 -3.75 5.29 16.67
CA GLU A 203 -3.03 6.44 17.24
C GLU A 203 -1.70 6.73 16.55
N ILE A 204 -1.02 5.69 16.04
CA ILE A 204 0.14 5.86 15.17
C ILE A 204 -0.27 6.51 13.85
N GLU A 205 -1.34 6.03 13.19
CA GLU A 205 -1.81 6.62 11.94
C GLU A 205 -2.31 8.06 12.10
N ASN A 206 -2.91 8.40 13.24
CA ASN A 206 -3.24 9.80 13.56
C ASN A 206 -2.00 10.69 13.63
N GLN A 207 -0.86 10.17 14.11
CA GLN A 207 0.40 10.91 14.11
C GLN A 207 1.01 10.99 12.71
N VAL A 208 0.92 9.91 11.92
CA VAL A 208 1.31 9.90 10.50
C VAL A 208 0.52 10.93 9.72
N LEU A 209 -0.81 10.99 9.90
CA LEU A 209 -1.69 11.93 9.23
C LEU A 209 -1.27 13.38 9.49
N LYS A 210 -0.93 13.74 10.74
CA LYS A 210 -0.42 15.09 11.05
C LYS A 210 0.83 15.44 10.24
N LYS A 211 1.75 14.48 10.08
CA LYS A 211 2.96 14.67 9.27
C LYS A 211 2.63 14.78 7.78
N LYS A 212 1.72 13.93 7.27
CA LYS A 212 1.23 14.02 5.89
C LYS A 212 0.62 15.38 5.61
N THR A 213 -0.24 15.88 6.48
CA THR A 213 -0.85 17.21 6.35
C THR A 213 0.20 18.30 6.32
N GLU A 214 1.21 18.25 7.20
CA GLU A 214 2.30 19.23 7.16
C GLU A 214 3.12 19.16 5.87
N ILE A 215 3.43 17.95 5.37
CA ILE A 215 4.05 17.76 4.05
C ILE A 215 3.19 18.44 2.97
N PHE A 216 1.88 18.17 2.94
CA PHE A 216 0.98 18.73 1.94
C PHE A 216 0.84 20.25 2.00
N GLU A 217 1.01 20.87 3.16
CA GLU A 217 1.12 22.33 3.25
C GLU A 217 2.44 22.85 2.67
N LEU A 218 3.55 22.18 2.96
CA LEU A 218 4.88 22.58 2.48
C LEU A 218 5.01 22.47 0.96
N ILE A 219 4.44 21.44 0.34
CA ILE A 219 4.58 21.24 -1.12
C ILE A 219 3.84 22.28 -1.97
N LYS A 220 2.99 23.11 -1.36
CA LYS A 220 2.36 24.25 -2.03
C LYS A 220 3.37 25.36 -2.37
N SER A 221 4.56 25.36 -1.77
CA SER A 221 5.59 26.37 -2.09
C SER A 221 6.13 26.22 -3.50
N THR A 222 6.65 27.33 -4.02
CA THR A 222 7.41 27.38 -5.29
C THR A 222 8.87 27.74 -5.01
N PRO A 223 9.84 26.88 -5.38
CA PRO A 223 9.62 25.58 -5.99
C PRO A 223 9.10 24.54 -4.97
N SER A 224 8.52 23.42 -5.42
CA SER A 224 8.12 22.33 -4.53
C SER A 224 9.35 21.71 -3.84
N PRO A 225 9.29 21.43 -2.53
CA PRO A 225 10.40 20.82 -1.79
C PRO A 225 10.43 19.28 -1.88
N ILE A 226 9.50 18.66 -2.62
CA ILE A 226 9.36 17.20 -2.73
C ILE A 226 9.76 16.70 -4.12
N GLU A 227 10.26 15.47 -4.18
CA GLU A 227 10.58 14.76 -5.42
C GLU A 227 9.41 13.87 -5.86
N ASN A 228 9.24 13.66 -7.17
CA ASN A 228 8.12 12.87 -7.69
C ASN A 228 8.18 11.42 -7.20
N MET A 229 9.38 10.88 -6.95
CA MET A 229 9.56 9.53 -6.41
C MET A 229 8.91 9.34 -5.03
N PHE A 230 8.62 10.42 -4.29
CA PHE A 230 7.85 10.33 -3.06
C PHE A 230 6.45 9.75 -3.29
N ASN A 231 5.80 10.10 -4.40
CA ASN A 231 4.43 9.68 -4.68
C ASN A 231 4.30 8.14 -4.68
N PRO A 232 5.05 7.36 -5.50
CA PRO A 232 4.91 5.91 -5.48
C PRO A 232 5.41 5.25 -4.19
N VAL A 233 6.44 5.83 -3.56
CA VAL A 233 6.96 5.31 -2.29
C VAL A 233 5.96 5.50 -1.15
N SER A 234 5.30 6.66 -1.07
CA SER A 234 4.28 6.95 -0.06
C SER A 234 3.03 6.07 -0.24
N ALA A 235 2.65 5.75 -1.47
CA ALA A 235 1.62 4.74 -1.75
C ALA A 235 2.03 3.37 -1.19
N GLY A 236 3.31 2.98 -1.35
CA GLY A 236 3.85 1.76 -0.74
C GLY A 236 3.88 1.78 0.77
N ALA A 237 4.14 2.94 1.36
CA ALA A 237 4.09 3.10 2.80
C ALA A 237 2.65 2.85 3.32
N THR A 238 1.65 3.48 2.71
CA THR A 238 0.23 3.27 3.04
C THR A 238 -0.22 1.82 2.85
N ILE A 239 0.29 1.14 1.82
CA ILE A 239 -0.11 -0.24 1.54
C ILE A 239 0.54 -1.24 2.51
N PHE A 240 1.84 -1.16 2.75
CA PHE A 240 2.57 -2.24 3.45
C PHE A 240 2.84 -1.99 4.92
N ILE A 241 2.97 -0.73 5.32
CA ILE A 241 3.47 -0.39 6.66
C ILE A 241 2.49 0.47 7.44
N SER A 242 1.27 0.71 6.95
CA SER A 242 0.25 1.43 7.71
C SER A 242 0.01 0.83 9.10
N GLY A 243 -0.16 1.69 10.09
CA GLY A 243 -0.28 1.35 11.50
C GLY A 243 1.05 1.04 12.20
N THR A 244 2.18 1.04 11.51
CA THR A 244 3.47 0.64 12.11
C THR A 244 4.33 1.82 12.56
N GLN A 245 5.24 1.58 13.50
CA GLN A 245 6.22 2.59 13.93
C GLN A 245 7.19 2.95 12.81
N GLU A 246 7.43 2.02 11.89
CA GLU A 246 8.19 2.22 10.65
C GLU A 246 7.52 3.25 9.75
N ASN A 247 6.18 3.27 9.65
CA ASN A 247 5.45 4.30 8.89
C ASN A 247 5.65 5.68 9.50
N LEU A 248 5.51 5.78 10.82
CA LEU A 248 5.75 7.04 11.53
C LEU A 248 7.17 7.55 11.31
N SER A 249 8.15 6.64 11.37
CA SER A 249 9.57 6.93 11.15
C SER A 249 9.87 7.35 9.70
N PHE A 250 9.24 6.70 8.73
CA PHE A 250 9.30 7.06 7.31
C PHE A 250 8.85 8.51 7.10
N TYR A 251 7.65 8.87 7.57
CA TYR A 251 7.13 10.23 7.42
C TYR A 251 7.93 11.27 8.25
N ASP A 252 8.51 10.89 9.38
CA ASP A 252 9.43 11.74 10.15
C ASP A 252 10.73 12.07 9.40
N GLU A 253 11.36 11.07 8.79
CA GLU A 253 12.55 11.27 7.94
C GLU A 253 12.22 12.09 6.69
N MET A 254 11.09 11.81 6.04
CA MET A 254 10.63 12.57 4.87
C MET A 254 10.34 14.03 5.21
N LEU A 255 9.59 14.29 6.28
CA LEU A 255 9.25 15.65 6.69
C LEU A 255 10.50 16.47 7.05
N ARG A 256 11.51 15.85 7.68
CA ARG A 256 12.81 16.52 7.93
C ARG A 256 13.51 16.92 6.63
N THR A 257 13.54 16.02 5.65
CA THR A 257 14.13 16.27 4.32
C THR A 257 13.39 17.40 3.60
N ILE A 258 12.06 17.34 3.59
CA ILE A 258 11.19 18.32 2.94
C ILE A 258 11.32 19.70 3.60
N LYS A 259 11.32 19.78 4.94
CA LYS A 259 11.53 21.03 5.67
C LYS A 259 12.89 21.67 5.37
N LYS A 260 13.94 20.86 5.17
CA LYS A 260 15.26 21.35 4.78
C LYS A 260 15.20 22.01 3.40
N ARG A 261 14.69 21.30 2.39
CA ARG A 261 14.55 21.81 1.01
C ARG A 261 13.65 23.05 0.94
N PHE A 262 12.55 23.06 1.69
CA PHE A 262 11.66 24.21 1.81
C PHE A 262 12.39 25.46 2.31
N ARG A 263 13.21 25.36 3.36
CA ARG A 263 14.01 26.50 3.89
C ARG A 263 15.07 26.98 2.89
N GLU A 264 15.68 26.04 2.17
CA GLU A 264 16.69 26.32 1.16
C GLU A 264 16.10 26.81 -0.16
N LYS A 265 14.77 26.78 -0.32
CA LYS A 265 14.04 27.06 -1.56
C LYS A 265 14.56 26.22 -2.75
N SER A 266 14.89 24.96 -2.46
CA SER A 266 15.47 24.03 -3.44
C SER A 266 14.46 22.98 -3.87
N HIS A 267 14.50 22.60 -5.15
CA HIS A 267 13.75 21.50 -5.72
C HIS A 267 14.70 20.35 -6.10
N HIS A 268 14.17 19.12 -6.12
CA HIS A 268 14.94 17.92 -6.32
C HIS A 268 15.61 17.86 -7.70
N GLY A 269 14.84 18.15 -8.76
CA GLY A 269 15.27 18.08 -10.15
C GLY A 269 16.01 19.31 -10.68
N GLY A 270 16.37 20.27 -9.82
CA GLY A 270 16.89 21.57 -10.26
C GLY A 270 15.80 22.63 -10.27
N GLU A 271 15.60 23.32 -11.40
CA GLU A 271 14.53 24.31 -11.53
C GLU A 271 13.15 23.64 -11.72
N GLU A 272 12.14 24.13 -11.00
CA GLU A 272 10.76 23.72 -11.20
C GLU A 272 10.12 24.61 -12.28
N HIS A 273 9.62 24.00 -13.35
CA HIS A 273 8.96 24.67 -14.47
C HIS A 273 7.46 24.38 -14.52
N ILE A 274 7.04 23.17 -14.12
CA ILE A 274 5.66 22.70 -14.28
C ILE A 274 5.18 22.09 -12.97
N ARG A 275 3.93 22.37 -12.60
CA ARG A 275 3.28 21.80 -11.41
C ARG A 275 1.97 21.14 -11.82
N THR A 276 1.78 19.90 -11.40
CA THR A 276 0.60 19.12 -11.78
C THR A 276 -0.03 18.43 -10.57
N ILE A 277 -1.33 18.18 -10.69
CA ILE A 277 -2.09 17.30 -9.80
C ILE A 277 -2.63 16.18 -10.68
N TRP A 278 -2.41 14.93 -10.28
CA TRP A 278 -2.87 13.79 -11.04
C TRP A 278 -4.12 13.24 -10.36
N PRO A 279 -5.31 13.33 -10.99
CA PRO A 279 -6.56 12.93 -10.35
C PRO A 279 -6.66 11.40 -10.13
N TYR A 280 -5.76 10.64 -10.75
CA TYR A 280 -5.69 9.20 -10.64
C TYR A 280 -4.27 8.75 -10.31
N MET A 281 -4.06 7.44 -10.21
CA MET A 281 -2.79 6.84 -9.83
C MET A 281 -1.67 7.09 -10.85
N LEU A 282 -0.44 7.02 -10.36
CA LEU A 282 0.76 7.11 -11.19
C LEU A 282 0.91 5.91 -12.14
N THR A 283 1.81 6.07 -13.11
CA THR A 283 2.31 4.95 -13.92
C THR A 283 3.34 4.20 -13.12
N PHE A 284 2.98 2.99 -12.77
CA PHE A 284 3.46 2.36 -11.56
C PHE A 284 4.42 1.20 -11.85
N PHE A 285 4.28 0.56 -13.01
CA PHE A 285 5.25 -0.40 -13.53
C PHE A 285 6.58 0.25 -13.95
N ASP A 286 6.62 1.58 -14.10
CA ASP A 286 7.83 2.33 -14.43
C ASP A 286 7.95 3.59 -13.56
N ILE A 287 8.51 3.41 -12.35
CA ILE A 287 8.77 4.54 -11.45
C ILE A 287 9.96 5.39 -11.90
N SER A 288 10.77 4.95 -12.86
CA SER A 288 11.87 5.77 -13.40
C SER A 288 11.32 7.00 -14.14
N PHE A 289 10.08 6.91 -14.62
CA PHE A 289 9.36 8.04 -15.18
C PHE A 289 9.24 9.21 -14.20
N CYS A 290 9.15 8.95 -12.90
CA CYS A 290 9.11 10.02 -11.88
C CYS A 290 10.39 10.87 -11.89
N GLU A 291 11.57 10.22 -11.95
CA GLU A 291 12.86 10.91 -12.02
C GLU A 291 13.03 11.65 -13.35
N TRP A 292 12.56 11.06 -14.44
CA TRP A 292 12.60 11.72 -15.76
C TRP A 292 11.76 13.01 -15.76
N LEU A 293 10.56 12.97 -15.18
CA LEU A 293 9.71 14.16 -15.03
C LEU A 293 10.37 15.25 -14.17
N ASP A 294 11.02 14.86 -13.06
CA ASP A 294 11.74 15.81 -12.20
C ASP A 294 12.92 16.47 -12.94
N ARG A 295 13.77 15.67 -13.60
CA ARG A 295 15.07 16.13 -14.12
C ARG A 295 15.02 16.73 -15.52
N GLU A 296 14.20 16.16 -16.40
CA GLU A 296 14.17 16.56 -17.82
C GLU A 296 13.09 17.62 -18.09
N LEU A 297 11.99 17.60 -17.34
CA LEU A 297 10.91 18.57 -17.51
C LEU A 297 10.81 19.62 -16.39
N GLY A 298 11.51 19.43 -15.27
CA GLY A 298 11.31 20.27 -14.09
C GLY A 298 9.85 20.22 -13.61
N LEU A 299 9.19 19.06 -13.76
CA LEU A 299 7.78 18.88 -13.46
C LEU A 299 7.60 18.26 -12.08
N SER A 300 6.88 18.94 -11.20
CA SER A 300 6.47 18.39 -9.90
C SER A 300 5.02 17.88 -9.94
N ILE A 301 4.86 16.62 -9.58
CA ILE A 301 3.58 15.99 -9.27
C ILE A 301 3.31 16.23 -7.78
N LEU A 302 2.40 17.17 -7.50
CA LEU A 302 2.13 17.58 -6.13
C LEU A 302 1.32 16.54 -5.36
N MET A 303 0.40 15.86 -6.02
CA MET A 303 -0.38 14.77 -5.41
C MET A 303 -1.02 13.87 -6.45
N ASP A 304 -1.35 12.66 -6.00
CA ASP A 304 -2.23 11.69 -6.63
C ASP A 304 -3.24 11.12 -5.62
N ILE A 305 -4.14 10.25 -6.09
CA ILE A 305 -5.21 9.65 -5.28
C ILE A 305 -4.72 8.77 -4.12
N PHE A 306 -3.50 8.23 -4.16
CA PHE A 306 -2.93 7.36 -3.12
C PHE A 306 -2.20 8.14 -2.02
N ASN A 307 -1.68 9.32 -2.33
CA ASN A 307 -0.91 10.08 -1.35
C ASN A 307 -1.74 11.14 -0.63
N TYR A 308 -2.76 11.72 -1.27
CA TYR A 308 -3.65 12.70 -0.65
C TYR A 308 -4.92 12.05 -0.08
N ASN A 309 -4.97 11.92 1.25
CA ASN A 309 -6.10 11.33 1.96
C ASN A 309 -7.05 12.43 2.48
N PHE A 310 -8.34 12.32 2.17
CA PHE A 310 -9.40 13.21 2.64
C PHE A 310 -10.07 12.65 3.91
N PHE A 311 -9.33 12.53 5.02
CA PHE A 311 -9.94 12.16 6.30
C PHE A 311 -9.32 12.90 7.48
N GLU A 312 -10.11 13.05 8.53
CA GLU A 312 -9.70 13.65 9.80
C GLU A 312 -9.13 12.59 10.75
N PRO A 313 -8.27 12.97 11.71
CA PRO A 313 -7.81 12.06 12.74
C PRO A 313 -8.99 11.39 13.47
N ILE A 314 -8.91 10.07 13.66
CA ILE A 314 -9.93 9.31 14.38
C ILE A 314 -9.83 9.61 15.88
N ASN A 315 -10.95 9.94 16.53
CA ASN A 315 -10.96 10.09 17.98
C ASN A 315 -10.86 8.73 18.67
N THR A 316 -9.75 8.48 19.37
CA THR A 316 -9.46 7.21 20.08
C THR A 316 -9.74 7.27 21.59
N LYS A 317 -10.27 8.39 22.10
CA LYS A 317 -10.59 8.60 23.52
C LYS A 317 -11.98 8.12 23.88
#